data_AF-A0A8J8PH87-F1
#
_entry.id   AF-A0A8J8PH87-F1
#
_cell.length_a   1.000
_cell.length_b   1.000
_cell.length_c   1.000
_cell.angle_alpha   90.00
_cell.angle_beta   90.00
_cell.angle_gamma   90.00
#
_symmetry.space_group_name_H-M   'P 1'
#
loop_
_entity.id
_entity.type
_entity.pdbx_description
1 polymer ?
#
loop_
_entity_poly.entity_id
_entity_poly.type
_entity_poly.pdbx_seq_one_letter_code
_entity_poly.pdbx_strand_id
1 'polypeptide(L)'
;MKAQAPLILGLIALILIFSVLIPFFLLNSLNTSYAHQSKLSISQVDNEKSLQLVEVESGDPSIYATVSSNGLVLLNFEYISGFTPLSIKYIYYYQDGSWEMAYPSSITVEHSTSIALFTPPYYTGPIIILTSLGNMITVPVESTVGLITCANIYTITSGQATLETSSGEYTLPQGTLIITPSPNSLPKVASGEKLTLPAGTVIIYPNGQETTLPGEATLILGT
;
A
#
# COMPACT_ATOMS: atom_id res chain seq x y z
N MET A 1 -29.18 17.37 -72.16
CA MET A 1 -28.00 17.35 -71.26
C MET A 1 -28.05 18.48 -70.21
N LYS A 2 -29.14 18.61 -69.42
CA LYS A 2 -29.27 19.69 -68.40
C LYS A 2 -29.41 19.19 -66.95
N ALA A 3 -29.55 17.89 -66.73
CA ALA A 3 -29.69 17.31 -65.39
C ALA A 3 -28.35 16.81 -64.78
N GLN A 4 -27.25 16.82 -65.54
CA GLN A 4 -25.94 16.34 -65.06
C GLN A 4 -25.19 17.38 -64.22
N ALA A 5 -25.33 18.67 -64.53
CA ALA A 5 -24.68 19.75 -63.78
C ALA A 5 -25.08 19.84 -62.30
N PRO A 6 -26.38 19.80 -61.91
CA PRO A 6 -26.75 19.84 -60.49
C PRO A 6 -26.32 18.57 -59.74
N LEU A 7 -26.25 17.42 -60.43
CA LEU A 7 -25.85 16.16 -59.84
C LEU A 7 -24.34 16.12 -59.56
N ILE A 8 -23.52 16.64 -60.48
CA ILE A 8 -22.07 16.81 -60.27
C ILE A 8 -21.79 17.81 -59.15
N LEU A 9 -22.52 18.94 -59.13
CA LEU A 9 -22.36 19.95 -58.09
C LEU A 9 -22.73 19.41 -56.70
N GLY A 10 -23.81 18.62 -56.61
CA GLY A 10 -24.21 17.94 -55.39
C GLY A 10 -23.19 16.92 -54.91
N LEU A 11 -22.57 16.15 -55.83
CA LEU A 11 -21.53 15.18 -55.48
C LEU A 11 -20.27 15.87 -54.94
N ILE A 12 -19.85 16.99 -55.56
CA ILE A 12 -18.69 17.77 -55.10
C ILE A 12 -18.96 18.37 -53.71
N ALA A 13 -20.16 18.92 -53.49
CA ALA A 13 -20.55 19.45 -52.19
C ALA A 13 -20.56 18.36 -51.10
N LEU A 14 -21.04 17.16 -51.42
CA LEU A 14 -21.04 16.02 -50.50
C LEU A 14 -19.62 15.59 -50.10
N ILE A 15 -18.70 15.52 -51.08
CA ILE A 15 -17.29 15.17 -50.82
C ILE A 15 -16.63 16.22 -49.92
N LEU A 16 -16.88 17.51 -50.16
CA LEU A 16 -16.36 18.59 -49.32
C LEU A 16 -16.89 18.51 -47.89
N ILE A 17 -18.18 18.19 -47.71
CA ILE A 17 -18.78 18.01 -46.39
C ILE A 17 -18.13 16.83 -45.65
N PHE A 18 -17.99 15.67 -46.29
CA PHE A 18 -17.33 14.50 -45.67
C PHE A 18 -15.84 14.74 -45.39
N SER A 19 -15.14 15.47 -46.27
CA SER A 19 -13.73 15.84 -46.07
C SER A 19 -13.48 16.67 -44.82
N VAL A 20 -14.48 17.41 -44.33
CA VAL A 20 -14.35 18.23 -43.11
C VAL A 20 -14.94 17.51 -41.90
N LEU A 21 -16.10 16.87 -42.07
CA LEU A 21 -16.78 16.18 -40.97
C LEU A 21 -16.01 14.95 -40.50
N ILE A 22 -15.44 14.14 -41.40
CA ILE A 22 -14.75 12.91 -40.99
C ILE A 22 -13.52 13.23 -40.11
N PRO A 23 -12.60 14.15 -40.49
CA PRO A 23 -11.50 14.54 -39.61
C PRO A 23 -11.99 15.19 -38.31
N PHE A 24 -13.04 16.00 -38.36
CA PHE A 24 -13.61 16.65 -37.16
C PHE A 24 -14.17 15.62 -36.17
N PHE A 25 -14.93 14.63 -36.64
CA PHE A 25 -15.43 13.54 -35.80
C PHE A 25 -14.31 12.64 -35.29
N LEU A 26 -13.29 12.36 -36.11
CA LEU A 26 -12.11 11.59 -35.67
C LEU A 26 -11.34 12.34 -34.57
N LEU A 27 -11.09 13.64 -34.73
CA LEU A 27 -10.44 14.48 -33.72
C LEU A 27 -11.25 14.55 -32.42
N ASN A 28 -12.57 14.66 -32.50
CA ASN A 28 -13.41 14.72 -31.30
C ASN A 28 -13.57 13.35 -30.61
N SER A 29 -13.51 12.25 -31.37
CA SER A 29 -13.56 10.88 -30.81
C SER A 29 -12.26 10.43 -30.13
N LEU A 30 -11.15 11.11 -30.42
CA LEU A 30 -9.83 10.85 -29.80
C LEU A 30 -9.61 11.60 -28.49
N ASN A 31 -10.54 12.47 -28.08
CA ASN A 31 -10.55 13.07 -26.74
C ASN A 31 -11.13 12.08 -25.73
N THR A 32 -10.59 10.87 -25.67
CA THR A 32 -10.81 9.98 -24.53
C THR A 32 -10.07 10.57 -23.33
N SER A 33 -10.84 10.81 -22.27
CA SER A 33 -10.39 11.44 -21.03
C SER A 33 -9.29 10.65 -20.31
N TYR A 34 -8.03 10.85 -20.70
CA TYR A 34 -6.86 10.39 -19.92
C TYR A 34 -6.73 11.10 -18.55
N ALA A 35 -7.48 12.19 -18.34
CA ALA A 35 -7.47 12.95 -17.10
C ALA A 35 -8.19 12.27 -15.92
N HIS A 36 -9.11 11.33 -16.18
CA HIS A 36 -9.87 10.67 -15.12
C HIS A 36 -9.27 9.34 -14.63
N GLN A 37 -8.42 8.67 -15.42
CA GLN A 37 -7.69 7.48 -14.95
C GLN A 37 -6.54 7.82 -14.00
N SER A 38 -5.83 8.94 -14.24
CA SER A 38 -4.69 9.34 -13.40
C SER A 38 -5.11 9.83 -12.01
N LYS A 39 -6.27 10.46 -11.86
CA LYS A 39 -6.70 11.01 -10.57
C LYS A 39 -7.12 9.93 -9.57
N LEU A 40 -7.76 8.86 -10.05
CA LEU A 40 -8.10 7.68 -9.23
C LEU A 40 -6.86 6.85 -8.93
N SER A 41 -5.94 6.68 -9.89
CA SER A 41 -4.70 5.93 -9.67
C SER A 41 -3.75 6.63 -8.70
N ILE A 42 -3.66 7.97 -8.74
CA ILE A 42 -2.85 8.74 -7.78
C ILE A 42 -3.42 8.58 -6.37
N SER A 43 -4.74 8.69 -6.18
CA SER A 43 -5.35 8.48 -4.86
C SER A 43 -5.18 7.05 -4.33
N GLN A 44 -5.21 6.04 -5.21
CA GLN A 44 -4.97 4.65 -4.81
C GLN A 44 -3.49 4.45 -4.43
N VAL A 45 -2.55 4.96 -5.22
CA VAL A 45 -1.12 4.88 -4.92
C VAL A 45 -0.78 5.62 -3.62
N ASP A 46 -1.36 6.79 -3.37
CA ASP A 46 -1.15 7.53 -2.12
C ASP A 46 -1.74 6.79 -0.90
N ASN A 47 -2.87 6.11 -1.08
CA ASN A 47 -3.46 5.25 -0.06
C ASN A 47 -2.57 4.04 0.24
N GLU A 48 -2.13 3.30 -0.78
CA GLU A 48 -1.20 2.17 -0.64
C GLU A 48 0.13 2.59 -0.02
N LYS A 49 0.64 3.76 -0.42
CA LYS A 49 1.86 4.35 0.15
C LYS A 49 1.70 4.62 1.64
N SER A 50 0.57 5.18 2.04
CA SER A 50 0.27 5.46 3.45
C SER A 50 0.07 4.16 4.24
N LEU A 51 -0.62 3.17 3.67
CA LEU A 51 -0.82 1.86 4.29
C LEU A 51 0.53 1.17 4.54
N GLN A 52 1.40 1.09 3.53
CA GLN A 52 2.73 0.50 3.65
C GLN A 52 3.57 1.15 4.76
N LEU A 53 3.51 2.48 4.90
CA LEU A 53 4.27 3.16 5.96
C LEU A 53 3.76 2.74 7.34
N VAL A 54 2.44 2.73 7.53
CA VAL A 54 1.88 2.36 8.83
C VAL A 54 2.06 0.86 9.13
N GLU A 55 2.10 -0.01 8.11
CA GLU A 55 2.47 -1.43 8.28
C GLU A 55 3.89 -1.58 8.84
N VAL A 56 4.87 -0.91 8.21
CA VAL A 56 6.26 -0.90 8.68
C VAL A 56 6.37 -0.30 10.09
N GLU A 57 5.67 0.80 10.37
CA GLU A 57 5.63 1.41 11.72
C GLU A 57 4.99 0.48 12.75
N SER A 58 4.02 -0.34 12.35
CA SER A 58 3.38 -1.33 13.22
C SER A 58 4.23 -2.59 13.45
N GLY A 59 5.33 -2.76 12.72
CA GLY A 59 6.27 -3.86 12.87
C GLY A 59 5.95 -5.10 12.04
N ASP A 60 5.25 -4.94 10.90
CA ASP A 60 4.98 -6.04 9.96
C ASP A 60 5.26 -5.61 8.50
N PRO A 61 6.51 -5.74 8.00
CA PRO A 61 7.64 -6.31 8.71
C PRO A 61 8.26 -5.35 9.72
N SER A 62 8.80 -5.92 10.80
CA SER A 62 9.81 -5.25 11.62
C SER A 62 11.12 -5.23 10.85
N ILE A 63 11.72 -4.06 10.71
CA ILE A 63 12.92 -3.86 9.89
C ILE A 63 14.06 -3.37 10.77
N TYR A 64 15.17 -4.10 10.80
CA TYR A 64 16.32 -3.72 11.61
C TYR A 64 17.64 -4.12 10.97
N ALA A 65 18.66 -3.30 11.19
CA ALA A 65 20.00 -3.56 10.70
C ALA A 65 20.93 -3.94 11.85
N THR A 66 21.73 -5.00 11.69
CA THR A 66 22.71 -5.46 12.69
C THR A 66 24.09 -5.59 12.07
N VAL A 67 25.14 -5.45 12.87
CA VAL A 67 26.52 -5.73 12.44
C VAL A 67 26.89 -7.13 12.92
N SER A 68 27.23 -8.02 12.01
CA SER A 68 27.73 -9.35 12.37
C SER A 68 29.16 -9.28 12.90
N SER A 69 29.64 -10.37 13.51
CA SER A 69 30.97 -10.46 14.13
C SER A 69 32.15 -10.23 13.16
N ASN A 70 31.92 -10.35 11.85
CA ASN A 70 32.89 -10.05 10.79
C ASN A 70 32.76 -8.63 10.22
N GLY A 71 31.91 -7.78 10.81
CA GLY A 71 31.72 -6.39 10.40
C GLY A 71 30.76 -6.18 9.23
N LEU A 72 30.07 -7.21 8.74
CA LEU A 72 29.04 -7.05 7.70
C LEU A 72 27.75 -6.50 8.30
N VAL A 73 27.10 -5.58 7.59
CA VAL A 73 25.76 -5.13 7.96
C VAL A 73 24.73 -6.09 7.36
N LEU A 74 23.88 -6.64 8.22
CA LEU A 74 22.73 -7.47 7.86
C LEU A 74 21.45 -6.65 8.05
N LEU A 75 20.68 -6.49 6.98
CA LEU A 75 19.34 -5.91 7.05
C LEU A 75 18.33 -7.04 7.17
N ASN A 76 17.59 -7.04 8.27
CA ASN A 76 16.66 -8.09 8.64
C ASN A 76 15.24 -7.58 8.50
N PHE A 77 14.38 -8.45 7.98
CA PHE A 77 12.95 -8.27 7.88
C PHE A 77 12.31 -9.41 8.65
N GLU A 78 11.48 -9.08 9.62
CA GLU A 78 10.79 -10.05 10.45
C GLU A 78 9.28 -9.80 10.34
N TYR A 79 8.60 -10.74 9.68
CA TYR A 79 7.15 -10.74 9.52
C TYR A 79 6.51 -11.52 10.65
N ILE A 80 5.43 -10.98 11.20
CA ILE A 80 4.75 -11.52 12.37
C ILE A 80 3.35 -12.05 11.99
N SER A 81 2.65 -11.42 11.04
CA SER A 81 1.30 -11.82 10.63
C SER A 81 0.93 -11.43 9.19
N GLY A 82 0.72 -12.43 8.33
CA GLY A 82 0.41 -12.14 6.92
C GLY A 82 1.65 -11.68 6.15
N PHE A 83 1.56 -11.74 4.82
CA PHE A 83 2.68 -11.45 3.93
C PHE A 83 2.26 -10.32 3.01
N THR A 84 2.24 -9.07 3.48
CA THR A 84 2.19 -7.93 2.56
C THR A 84 3.60 -7.77 1.98
N PRO A 85 3.81 -8.06 0.68
CA PRO A 85 5.14 -8.04 0.12
C PRO A 85 5.73 -6.63 0.15
N LEU A 86 6.90 -6.47 0.76
CA LEU A 86 7.62 -5.20 0.73
C LEU A 86 8.50 -5.15 -0.51
N SER A 87 8.01 -4.52 -1.57
CA SER A 87 8.80 -4.26 -2.77
C SER A 87 9.78 -3.10 -2.56
N ILE A 88 11.06 -3.43 -2.51
CA ILE A 88 12.18 -2.50 -2.34
C ILE A 88 12.83 -2.25 -3.70
N LYS A 89 12.96 -0.98 -4.05
CA LYS A 89 13.59 -0.55 -5.30
C LYS A 89 15.09 -0.35 -5.12
N TYR A 90 15.48 0.33 -4.04
CA TYR A 90 16.89 0.64 -3.75
C TYR A 90 17.16 0.62 -2.25
N ILE A 91 18.39 0.29 -1.88
CA ILE A 91 18.91 0.39 -0.52
C ILE A 91 20.22 1.18 -0.59
N TYR A 92 20.36 2.18 0.27
CA TYR A 92 21.51 3.08 0.31
C TYR A 92 22.11 3.17 1.70
N TYR A 93 23.39 3.51 1.74
CA TYR A 93 24.10 3.96 2.93
C TYR A 93 24.81 5.29 2.63
N TYR A 94 25.20 6.02 3.66
CA TYR A 94 25.86 7.31 3.49
C TYR A 94 27.35 7.21 3.81
N GLN A 95 28.18 7.58 2.85
CA GLN A 95 29.63 7.61 3.03
C GLN A 95 30.23 8.81 2.28
N ASP A 96 31.18 9.47 2.93
CA ASP A 96 32.05 10.48 2.33
C ASP A 96 31.31 11.60 1.59
N GLY A 97 30.14 12.01 2.10
CA GLY A 97 29.36 13.10 1.52
C GLY A 97 28.26 12.64 0.55
N SER A 98 28.21 11.36 0.20
CA SER A 98 27.30 10.81 -0.83
C SER A 98 26.51 9.59 -0.37
N TRP A 99 25.33 9.41 -0.98
CA TRP A 99 24.56 8.17 -0.84
C TRP A 99 25.07 7.13 -1.82
N GLU A 100 25.50 5.99 -1.30
CA GLU A 100 26.03 4.86 -2.06
C GLU A 100 25.10 3.66 -1.97
N MET A 101 25.03 2.88 -3.05
CA MET A 101 24.09 1.77 -3.14
C MET A 101 24.57 0.61 -2.27
N ALA A 102 23.79 0.26 -1.25
CA ALA A 102 24.09 -0.81 -0.30
C ALA A 102 23.67 -2.19 -0.83
N TYR A 103 22.78 -2.26 -1.81
CA TYR A 103 22.32 -3.51 -2.40
C TYR A 103 22.07 -3.32 -3.91
N PRO A 104 22.62 -4.20 -4.78
CA PRO A 104 22.77 -3.91 -6.22
C PRO A 104 21.50 -4.07 -7.05
N SER A 105 20.42 -4.62 -6.49
CA SER A 105 19.19 -4.92 -7.22
C SER A 105 17.93 -4.57 -6.41
N SER A 106 16.81 -4.39 -7.11
CA SER A 106 15.51 -4.40 -6.43
C SER A 106 15.22 -5.78 -5.84
N ILE A 107 14.47 -5.81 -4.75
CA ILE A 107 14.06 -7.05 -4.08
C ILE A 107 12.62 -6.90 -3.59
N THR A 108 11.83 -7.96 -3.72
CA THR A 108 10.55 -8.06 -3.01
C THR A 108 10.75 -8.99 -1.83
N VAL A 109 10.47 -8.48 -0.64
CA VAL A 109 10.52 -9.26 0.59
C VAL A 109 9.12 -9.79 0.87
N GLU A 110 8.95 -11.10 0.77
CA GLU A 110 7.64 -11.78 0.93
C GLU A 110 7.52 -12.54 2.25
N HIS A 111 8.62 -12.72 2.96
CA HIS A 111 8.68 -13.46 4.22
C HIS A 111 9.88 -12.97 5.04
N SER A 112 9.96 -13.40 6.30
CA SER A 112 11.12 -13.10 7.15
C SER A 112 12.41 -13.52 6.46
N THR A 113 13.34 -12.58 6.36
CA THR A 113 14.60 -12.78 5.63
C THR A 113 15.67 -11.82 6.12
N SER A 114 16.92 -12.18 5.89
CA SER A 114 18.08 -11.35 6.16
C SER A 114 18.89 -11.18 4.89
N ILE A 115 19.23 -9.95 4.54
CA ILE A 115 20.09 -9.64 3.41
C ILE A 115 21.38 -8.99 3.89
N ALA A 116 22.50 -9.42 3.33
CA ALA A 116 23.78 -8.77 3.58
C ALA A 116 23.90 -7.53 2.69
N LEU A 117 24.29 -6.40 3.29
CA LEU A 117 24.53 -5.15 2.59
C LEU A 117 26.00 -5.00 2.22
N PHE A 118 26.24 -4.40 1.06
CA PHE A 118 27.56 -4.04 0.54
C PHE A 118 27.99 -2.68 1.11
N THR A 119 28.16 -2.62 2.43
CA THR A 119 28.70 -1.44 3.14
C THR A 119 30.17 -1.66 3.50
N PRO A 120 30.91 -0.60 3.88
CA PRO A 120 32.19 -0.77 4.55
C PRO A 120 32.04 -1.65 5.81
N PRO A 121 33.11 -2.39 6.19
CA PRO A 121 33.11 -3.15 7.43
C PRO A 121 32.85 -2.24 8.64
N TYR A 122 31.99 -2.71 9.55
CA TYR A 122 31.59 -2.01 10.77
C TYR A 122 30.92 -0.66 10.52
N TYR A 123 30.20 -0.52 9.41
CA TYR A 123 29.38 0.67 9.15
C TYR A 123 28.30 0.83 10.22
N THR A 124 28.20 2.04 10.79
CA THR A 124 27.25 2.39 11.87
C THR A 124 26.29 3.52 11.49
N GLY A 125 26.39 4.03 10.26
CA GLY A 125 25.51 5.10 9.79
C GLY A 125 24.09 4.60 9.45
N PRO A 126 23.19 5.49 9.00
CA PRO A 126 21.85 5.10 8.60
C PRO A 126 21.85 4.29 7.30
N ILE A 127 20.91 3.35 7.20
CA ILE A 127 20.52 2.68 5.96
C ILE A 127 19.20 3.30 5.49
N ILE A 128 19.12 3.67 4.22
CA ILE A 128 17.87 4.14 3.59
C ILE A 128 17.34 3.06 2.67
N ILE A 129 16.06 2.72 2.84
CA ILE A 129 15.31 1.84 1.96
C ILE A 129 14.33 2.71 1.16
N LEU A 130 14.37 2.61 -0.16
CA LEU A 130 13.39 3.20 -1.06
C LEU A 130 12.50 2.12 -1.62
N THR A 131 11.21 2.17 -1.32
CA THR A 131 10.23 1.18 -1.81
C THR A 131 9.78 1.49 -3.23
N SER A 132 9.18 0.51 -3.90
CA SER A 132 8.60 0.68 -5.24
C SER A 132 7.41 1.67 -5.25
N LEU A 133 6.76 1.89 -4.09
CA LEU A 133 5.72 2.91 -3.90
C LEU A 133 6.31 4.31 -3.59
N GLY A 134 7.63 4.43 -3.50
CA GLY A 134 8.30 5.69 -3.21
C GLY A 134 8.25 6.12 -1.74
N ASN A 135 8.07 5.16 -0.82
CA ASN A 135 8.33 5.38 0.60
C ASN A 135 9.83 5.33 0.87
N MET A 136 10.26 6.16 1.82
CA MET A 136 11.63 6.18 2.32
C MET A 136 11.60 5.73 3.78
N ILE A 137 12.27 4.62 4.07
CA ILE A 137 12.39 4.08 5.43
C ILE A 137 13.85 4.23 5.84
N THR A 138 14.09 4.94 6.94
CA THR A 138 15.44 5.12 7.49
C THR A 138 15.63 4.15 8.64
N VAL A 139 16.57 3.22 8.49
CA VAL A 139 16.90 2.19 9.46
C VAL A 139 18.31 2.47 10.01
N PRO A 140 18.44 3.01 11.23
CA PRO A 140 19.74 3.12 11.86
C PRO A 140 20.32 1.72 12.12
N VAL A 141 21.63 1.54 11.91
CA VAL A 141 22.31 0.29 12.27
C VAL A 141 22.29 0.10 13.79
N GLU A 142 22.09 -1.14 14.23
CA GLU A 142 21.84 -1.53 15.64
C GLU A 142 20.57 -0.92 16.24
N SER A 143 19.63 -0.51 15.39
CA SER A 143 18.31 -0.04 15.78
C SER A 143 17.23 -0.77 14.98
N THR A 144 16.01 -0.75 15.53
CA THR A 144 14.82 -1.35 14.92
C THR A 144 13.85 -0.23 14.53
N VAL A 145 13.29 -0.35 13.34
CA VAL A 145 12.15 0.44 12.87
C VAL A 145 10.92 -0.45 12.90
N GLY A 146 9.86 0.04 13.54
CA GLY A 146 8.71 -0.76 13.95
C GLY A 146 8.76 -1.07 15.44
N LEU A 147 7.60 -1.35 16.05
CA LEU A 147 7.52 -1.67 17.47
C LEU A 147 8.21 -3.02 17.76
N ILE A 148 9.02 -3.07 18.84
CA ILE A 148 9.57 -4.30 19.43
C ILE A 148 8.50 -5.19 20.11
N THR A 149 7.28 -4.67 20.21
CA THR A 149 6.11 -5.38 20.72
C THR A 149 4.93 -5.01 19.83
N CYS A 150 4.41 -5.98 19.08
CA CYS A 150 3.17 -5.80 18.36
C CYS A 150 2.06 -5.43 19.35
N ALA A 151 1.51 -4.22 19.21
CA ALA A 151 0.22 -3.97 19.79
C ALA A 151 -0.76 -4.83 18.97
N ASN A 152 -1.36 -5.83 19.62
CA ASN A 152 -2.52 -6.60 19.18
C ASN A 152 -3.79 -5.72 19.00
N ILE A 153 -3.60 -4.42 18.76
CA ILE A 153 -4.58 -3.35 18.80
C ILE A 153 -4.78 -2.84 17.37
N TYR A 154 -6.00 -2.97 16.88
CA TYR A 154 -6.45 -2.42 15.62
C TYR A 154 -7.41 -1.26 15.90
N THR A 155 -7.21 -0.11 15.23
CA THR A 155 -8.09 1.05 15.36
C THR A 155 -8.84 1.27 14.06
N ILE A 156 -10.17 1.40 14.11
CA ILE A 156 -10.97 1.79 12.95
C ILE A 156 -10.78 3.29 12.70
N THR A 157 -9.90 3.63 11.77
CA THR A 157 -9.49 5.01 11.49
C THR A 157 -10.38 5.73 10.47
N SER A 158 -11.11 4.99 9.64
CA SER A 158 -12.04 5.53 8.64
C SER A 158 -13.14 4.53 8.28
N GLY A 159 -14.28 5.03 7.80
CA GLY A 159 -15.42 4.20 7.38
C GLY A 159 -16.29 3.65 8.52
N GLN A 160 -17.27 2.83 8.16
CA GLN A 160 -18.01 1.96 9.09
C GLN A 160 -17.51 0.53 8.89
N ALA A 161 -17.02 -0.12 9.95
CA ALA A 161 -16.68 -1.53 9.87
C ALA A 161 -17.88 -2.39 10.28
N THR A 162 -18.01 -3.57 9.68
CA THR A 162 -19.00 -4.58 10.06
C THR A 162 -18.29 -5.74 10.73
N LEU A 163 -18.87 -6.20 11.83
CA LEU A 163 -18.41 -7.36 12.57
C LEU A 163 -19.47 -8.46 12.47
N GLU A 164 -19.17 -9.52 11.73
CA GLU A 164 -20.02 -10.70 11.59
C GLU A 164 -19.66 -11.70 12.71
N THR A 165 -20.63 -12.04 13.56
CA THR A 165 -20.50 -13.04 14.63
C THR A 165 -21.54 -14.14 14.46
N SER A 166 -21.39 -15.26 15.19
CA SER A 166 -22.44 -16.29 15.25
C SER A 166 -23.77 -15.77 15.82
N SER A 167 -23.75 -14.68 16.59
CA SER A 167 -24.92 -14.00 17.15
C SER A 167 -25.55 -12.95 16.24
N GLY A 168 -24.91 -12.59 15.13
CA GLY A 168 -25.39 -11.56 14.20
C GLY A 168 -24.29 -10.57 13.77
N GLU A 169 -24.70 -9.57 12.99
CA GLU A 169 -23.81 -8.53 12.46
C GLU A 169 -23.91 -7.24 13.28
N TYR A 170 -22.77 -6.60 13.55
CA TYR A 170 -22.67 -5.35 14.27
C TYR A 170 -21.88 -4.31 13.49
N THR A 171 -22.35 -3.07 13.46
CA THR A 171 -21.59 -1.95 12.90
C THR A 171 -20.68 -1.35 13.97
N LEU A 172 -19.39 -1.24 13.67
CA LEU A 172 -18.38 -0.61 14.50
C LEU A 172 -18.09 0.80 13.97
N PRO A 173 -18.27 1.84 14.80
CA PRO A 173 -17.99 3.22 14.39
C PRO A 173 -16.48 3.49 14.27
N GLN A 174 -16.16 4.58 13.59
CA GLN A 174 -14.82 5.15 13.61
C GLN A 174 -14.37 5.43 15.05
N GLY A 175 -13.11 5.11 15.35
CA GLY A 175 -12.51 5.24 16.68
C GLY A 175 -12.68 4.00 17.56
N THR A 176 -13.36 2.95 17.10
CA THR A 176 -13.37 1.66 17.80
C THR A 176 -11.98 1.03 17.79
N LEU A 177 -11.55 0.56 18.96
CA LEU A 177 -10.33 -0.23 19.16
C LEU A 177 -10.68 -1.71 19.25
N ILE A 178 -9.86 -2.56 18.67
CA ILE A 178 -10.00 -4.02 18.68
C ILE A 178 -8.69 -4.58 19.21
N ILE A 179 -8.73 -5.29 20.32
CA ILE A 179 -7.57 -5.85 21.00
C ILE A 179 -7.70 -7.37 20.99
N THR A 180 -6.82 -8.08 20.29
CA THR A 180 -6.91 -9.55 20.22
C THR A 180 -6.05 -10.22 21.29
N PRO A 181 -6.43 -11.37 21.85
CA PRO A 181 -5.58 -12.11 22.77
C PRO A 181 -4.36 -12.77 22.09
N SER A 182 -4.20 -12.58 20.79
CA SER A 182 -3.05 -13.09 20.03
C SER A 182 -1.79 -12.32 20.42
N PRO A 183 -0.63 -13.00 20.57
CA PRO A 183 0.66 -12.32 20.71
C PRO A 183 1.09 -11.60 19.41
N ASN A 184 0.41 -11.86 18.30
CA ASN A 184 0.72 -11.26 17.00
C ASN A 184 -0.10 -9.98 16.78
N SER A 185 0.46 -9.04 16.01
CA SER A 185 -0.30 -7.92 15.45
C SER A 185 -1.50 -8.42 14.66
N LEU A 186 -2.60 -7.67 14.70
CA LEU A 186 -3.68 -7.88 13.74
C LEU A 186 -3.21 -7.34 12.38
N PRO A 187 -3.28 -8.14 11.28
CA PRO A 187 -2.96 -7.63 9.97
C PRO A 187 -3.93 -6.50 9.63
N LYS A 188 -3.42 -5.48 8.94
CA LYS A 188 -4.28 -4.42 8.39
C LYS A 188 -5.10 -4.99 7.25
N VAL A 189 -6.34 -4.53 7.18
CA VAL A 189 -7.35 -5.04 6.26
C VAL A 189 -7.70 -3.89 5.33
N ALA A 190 -7.77 -4.12 4.03
CA ALA A 190 -8.29 -3.12 3.11
C ALA A 190 -9.83 -3.04 3.19
N SER A 191 -10.42 -2.01 2.59
CA SER A 191 -11.88 -1.92 2.49
C SER A 191 -12.44 -3.10 1.67
N GLY A 192 -13.44 -3.79 2.21
CA GLY A 192 -14.02 -5.00 1.63
C GLY A 192 -13.26 -6.29 1.92
N GLU A 193 -12.07 -6.24 2.51
CA GLU A 193 -11.36 -7.44 2.96
C GLU A 193 -11.93 -7.95 4.30
N LYS A 194 -11.80 -9.27 4.50
CA LYS A 194 -12.31 -9.98 5.67
C LYS A 194 -11.16 -10.40 6.58
N LEU A 195 -11.26 -10.08 7.87
CA LEU A 195 -10.31 -10.47 8.89
C LEU A 195 -10.99 -11.33 9.95
N THR A 196 -10.49 -12.54 10.16
CA THR A 196 -10.96 -13.40 11.26
C THR A 196 -10.34 -12.97 12.58
N LEU A 197 -11.19 -12.59 13.53
CA LEU A 197 -10.83 -12.28 14.90
C LEU A 197 -11.05 -13.51 15.79
N PRO A 198 -10.07 -13.88 16.63
CA PRO A 198 -10.21 -15.03 17.53
C PRO A 198 -11.17 -14.74 18.68
N ALA A 199 -11.70 -15.80 19.29
CA ALA A 199 -12.43 -15.71 20.55
C ALA A 199 -11.57 -15.03 21.64
N GLY A 200 -12.20 -14.22 22.49
CA GLY A 200 -11.52 -13.44 23.53
C GLY A 200 -11.01 -12.07 23.06
N THR A 201 -11.23 -11.70 21.80
CA THR A 201 -10.96 -10.34 21.29
C THR A 201 -11.84 -9.31 22.01
N VAL A 202 -11.23 -8.23 22.50
CA VAL A 202 -11.89 -7.11 23.17
C VAL A 202 -12.12 -5.97 22.19
N ILE A 203 -13.35 -5.46 22.15
CA ILE A 203 -13.77 -4.33 21.33
C ILE A 203 -14.09 -3.17 22.27
N ILE A 204 -13.40 -2.04 22.07
CA ILE A 204 -13.60 -0.81 22.84
C ILE A 204 -14.21 0.23 21.92
N TYR A 205 -15.43 0.64 22.22
CA TYR A 205 -16.15 1.65 21.46
C TYR A 205 -15.66 3.07 21.80
N PRO A 206 -15.90 4.08 20.95
CA PRO A 206 -15.48 5.46 21.19
C PRO A 206 -16.04 6.08 22.48
N ASN A 207 -17.18 5.56 22.96
CA ASN A 207 -17.79 5.98 24.22
C ASN A 207 -17.15 5.29 25.46
N GLY A 208 -16.12 4.47 25.27
CA GLY A 208 -15.44 3.72 26.32
C GLY A 208 -16.15 2.43 26.74
N GLN A 209 -17.25 2.05 26.08
CA GLN A 209 -17.88 0.75 26.34
C GLN A 209 -17.00 -0.37 25.80
N GLU A 210 -16.89 -1.46 26.54
CA GLU A 210 -16.10 -2.63 26.16
C GLU A 210 -16.99 -3.84 25.91
N THR A 211 -16.59 -4.70 24.97
CA THR A 211 -17.26 -5.98 24.70
C THR A 211 -16.23 -7.02 24.31
N THR A 212 -16.29 -8.19 24.94
CA THR A 212 -15.42 -9.32 24.60
C THR A 212 -16.16 -10.31 23.71
N LEU A 213 -15.51 -10.73 22.62
CA LEU A 213 -16.07 -11.70 21.71
C LEU A 213 -16.08 -13.11 22.33
N PRO A 214 -17.26 -13.76 22.43
CA PRO A 214 -17.39 -15.09 23.02
C PRO A 214 -16.91 -16.21 22.08
N GLY A 215 -16.72 -15.90 20.80
CA GLY A 215 -16.30 -16.82 19.75
C GLY A 215 -15.56 -16.09 18.64
N GLU A 216 -15.20 -16.81 17.58
CA GLU A 216 -14.61 -16.19 16.39
C GLU A 216 -15.61 -15.23 15.72
N ALA A 217 -15.07 -14.16 15.13
CA ALA A 217 -15.84 -13.17 14.39
C ALA A 217 -15.10 -12.76 13.12
N THR A 218 -15.81 -12.26 12.12
CA THR A 218 -15.21 -11.71 10.91
C THR A 218 -15.39 -10.20 10.89
N LEU A 219 -14.28 -9.46 10.88
CA LEU A 219 -14.25 -8.03 10.68
C LEU A 219 -14.17 -7.72 9.19
N ILE A 220 -15.02 -6.80 8.73
CA ILE A 220 -15.06 -6.29 7.37
C ILE A 220 -15.00 -4.78 7.45
N LEU A 221 -14.03 -4.14 6.80
CA LEU A 221 -14.01 -2.69 6.74
C LEU A 221 -14.89 -2.20 5.60
N GLY A 222 -15.86 -1.34 5.90
CA GLY A 222 -16.64 -0.65 4.88
C GLY A 222 -15.81 0.41 4.16
N THR A 223 -16.29 0.83 2.99
CA THR A 223 -15.75 1.96 2.22
C THR A 223 -16.17 3.30 2.81
#